data_AF-A0A839P2E8-F1
#
_entry.id   AF-A0A839P2E8-F1
#
_cell.length_a   1.000
_cell.length_b   1.000
_cell.length_c   1.000
_cell.angle_alpha   90.00
_cell.angle_beta   90.00
_cell.angle_gamma   90.00
#
_symmetry.space_group_name_H-M   'P 1'
#
loop_
_entity.id
_entity.type
_entity.pdbx_description
1 polymer ?
#
loop_
_entity_poly.entity_id
_entity_poly.type
_entity_poly.pdbx_seq_one_letter_code
_entity_poly.pdbx_strand_id
1 'polypeptide(L)'
;MPRAASGRDGTQAASSRGLLDTPGASGYAVAKLDVSGLSGASGDVTLQAVIRDVEAVIGRATDSGARLGAGRILVEGQRMFLNALVKTNERAIGALVDADIEAESSTLRALQAQRDLATHALNIANAAPQAILILFRL
;
A
#
# COMPACT_ATOMS: atom_id res chain seq x y z
N MET A 1 11.27 -34.70 -43.77
CA MET A 1 10.61 -34.47 -42.47
C MET A 1 11.10 -33.15 -41.85
N PRO A 2 10.44 -32.00 -42.11
CA PRO A 2 10.71 -30.75 -41.40
C PRO A 2 9.54 -30.38 -40.47
N ARG A 3 9.92 -29.86 -39.31
CA ARG A 3 9.08 -29.48 -38.17
C ARG A 3 8.17 -28.30 -38.54
N ALA A 4 6.85 -28.50 -38.53
CA ALA A 4 5.89 -27.43 -38.73
C ALA A 4 5.99 -26.42 -37.58
N ALA A 5 6.44 -25.21 -37.92
CA ALA A 5 6.35 -24.05 -37.05
C ALA A 5 4.87 -23.71 -36.85
N SER A 6 4.41 -23.72 -35.60
CA SER A 6 3.16 -23.06 -35.20
C SER A 6 3.38 -21.54 -35.33
N GLY A 7 3.24 -21.05 -36.55
CA GLY A 7 3.13 -19.64 -36.85
C GLY A 7 1.77 -19.15 -36.39
N ARG A 8 1.77 -18.10 -35.57
CA ARG A 8 0.59 -17.26 -35.33
C ARG A 8 0.18 -16.66 -36.66
N ASP A 9 -0.76 -17.29 -37.35
CA ASP A 9 -1.26 -16.77 -38.63
C ASP A 9 -2.38 -15.75 -38.39
N GLY A 10 -1.92 -14.50 -38.29
CA GLY A 10 -2.47 -13.20 -38.72
C GLY A 10 -3.95 -12.91 -39.06
N THR A 11 -4.96 -13.78 -38.90
CA THR A 11 -6.36 -13.41 -39.27
C THR A 11 -7.46 -13.90 -38.33
N GLN A 12 -7.14 -14.48 -37.18
CA GLN A 12 -8.03 -14.36 -36.03
C GLN A 12 -7.49 -13.21 -35.19
N ALA A 13 -8.16 -12.06 -35.27
CA ALA A 13 -8.04 -11.05 -34.23
C ALA A 13 -8.13 -11.80 -32.90
N ALA A 14 -7.04 -11.84 -32.15
CA ALA A 14 -7.10 -12.13 -30.73
C ALA A 14 -7.82 -10.93 -30.11
N SER A 15 -9.11 -10.79 -30.40
CA SER A 15 -9.99 -9.95 -29.64
C SER A 15 -9.84 -10.45 -28.21
N SER A 16 -9.42 -9.56 -27.32
CA SER A 16 -9.52 -9.78 -25.89
C SER A 16 -10.99 -10.03 -25.60
N ARG A 17 -11.45 -11.28 -25.73
CA ARG A 17 -12.86 -11.63 -25.67
C ARG A 17 -13.34 -11.31 -24.27
N GLY A 18 -14.30 -10.41 -24.20
CA GLY A 18 -14.92 -10.02 -22.95
C GLY A 18 -15.95 -11.05 -22.50
N LEU A 19 -16.57 -10.74 -21.36
CA LEU A 19 -17.66 -11.50 -20.78
C LEU A 19 -18.84 -11.71 -21.76
N LEU A 20 -19.11 -10.74 -22.64
CA LEU A 20 -20.26 -10.74 -23.55
C LEU A 20 -19.95 -11.21 -24.98
N ASP A 21 -18.66 -11.24 -25.36
CA ASP A 21 -18.20 -11.57 -26.73
C ASP A 21 -17.72 -13.02 -26.84
N THR A 22 -17.71 -13.77 -25.73
CA THR A 22 -17.37 -15.19 -25.74
C THR A 22 -18.61 -16.01 -26.10
N PRO A 23 -18.63 -16.74 -27.24
CA PRO A 23 -19.76 -17.58 -27.59
C PRO A 23 -20.00 -18.67 -26.54
N GLY A 24 -21.27 -18.90 -26.21
CA GLY A 24 -21.68 -19.98 -25.31
C GLY A 24 -21.88 -21.32 -26.05
N ALA A 25 -22.51 -22.29 -25.40
CA ALA A 25 -22.73 -23.61 -25.99
C ALA A 25 -23.68 -23.57 -27.20
N SER A 26 -24.52 -22.54 -27.30
CA SER A 26 -25.37 -22.27 -28.47
C SER A 26 -24.61 -21.76 -29.69
N GLY A 27 -23.31 -21.41 -29.54
CA GLY A 27 -22.50 -20.81 -30.60
C GLY A 27 -22.72 -19.31 -30.79
N TYR A 28 -23.67 -18.69 -30.07
CA TYR A 28 -23.90 -17.25 -30.09
C TYR A 28 -23.15 -16.54 -28.97
N ALA A 29 -22.58 -15.37 -29.28
CA ALA A 29 -22.11 -14.42 -28.28
C ALA A 29 -23.26 -13.48 -27.89
N VAL A 30 -23.41 -13.20 -26.59
CA VAL A 30 -24.49 -12.33 -26.09
C VAL A 30 -24.45 -10.93 -26.73
N ALA A 31 -23.25 -10.40 -26.99
CA ALA A 31 -23.05 -9.10 -27.63
C ALA A 31 -23.50 -9.04 -29.11
N LYS A 32 -23.65 -10.19 -29.78
CA LYS A 32 -24.06 -10.28 -31.19
C LYS A 32 -25.23 -11.22 -31.40
N LEU A 33 -26.05 -11.39 -30.36
CA LEU A 33 -27.22 -12.25 -30.44
C LEU A 33 -28.24 -11.63 -31.40
N ASP A 34 -28.59 -12.36 -32.45
CA ASP A 34 -29.66 -12.03 -33.37
C ASP A 34 -30.72 -13.14 -33.33
N VAL A 35 -31.96 -12.75 -33.00
CA VAL A 35 -33.11 -13.67 -32.89
C VAL A 35 -34.04 -13.61 -34.10
N SER A 36 -33.79 -12.71 -35.05
CA SER A 36 -34.70 -12.45 -36.18
C SER A 36 -34.84 -13.64 -37.15
N GLY A 37 -33.82 -14.52 -37.21
CA GLY A 37 -33.83 -15.73 -38.03
C GLY A 37 -34.26 -17.01 -37.31
N LEU A 38 -34.56 -16.95 -36.00
CA LEU A 38 -34.96 -18.11 -35.22
C LEU A 38 -36.47 -18.34 -35.36
N SER A 39 -36.88 -19.43 -36.03
CA SER A 39 -38.29 -19.78 -36.21
C SER A 39 -38.50 -21.30 -36.23
N GLY A 40 -39.69 -21.74 -35.83
CA GLY A 40 -40.08 -23.15 -35.74
C GLY A 40 -39.43 -23.90 -34.57
N ALA A 41 -39.69 -25.21 -34.49
CA ALA A 41 -39.24 -26.05 -33.36
C ALA A 41 -37.72 -26.05 -33.14
N SER A 42 -36.92 -25.96 -34.21
CA SER A 42 -35.46 -25.86 -34.11
C SER A 42 -35.00 -24.48 -33.59
N GLY A 43 -35.76 -23.42 -33.90
CA GLY A 43 -35.55 -22.07 -33.38
C GLY A 43 -35.77 -22.01 -31.87
N ASP A 44 -36.83 -22.64 -31.37
CA ASP A 44 -37.14 -22.71 -29.94
C ASP A 44 -36.04 -23.41 -29.13
N VAL A 45 -35.52 -24.54 -29.64
CA VAL A 45 -34.40 -25.26 -28.99
C VAL A 45 -33.15 -24.37 -28.93
N THR A 46 -32.88 -23.61 -29.99
CA THR A 46 -31.73 -22.69 -30.06
C THR A 46 -31.92 -21.52 -29.09
N LEU A 47 -33.13 -20.94 -29.02
CA LEU A 47 -33.43 -19.84 -28.11
C LEU A 47 -33.28 -20.27 -26.64
N GLN A 48 -33.72 -21.49 -26.28
CA GLN A 48 -33.47 -22.04 -24.94
C GLN A 48 -31.98 -22.20 -24.63
N ALA A 49 -31.17 -22.59 -25.61
CA ALA A 49 -29.72 -22.67 -25.43
C ALA A 49 -29.09 -21.29 -25.23
N VAL A 50 -29.51 -20.29 -26.00
CA VAL A 50 -29.07 -18.91 -25.85
C VAL A 50 -29.46 -18.33 -24.49
N ILE A 51 -30.67 -18.58 -23.99
CA ILE A 51 -31.10 -18.13 -22.66
C ILE A 51 -30.17 -18.67 -21.57
N ARG A 52 -29.83 -19.96 -21.63
CA ARG A 52 -28.86 -20.57 -20.70
C ARG A 52 -27.47 -19.93 -20.79
N ASP A 53 -27.02 -19.57 -21.99
CA ASP A 53 -25.75 -18.88 -22.17
C ASP A 53 -25.75 -17.46 -21.59
N VAL A 54 -26.87 -16.73 -21.72
CA VAL A 54 -27.06 -15.42 -21.09
C VAL A 54 -27.05 -15.55 -19.56
N GLU A 55 -27.73 -16.55 -18.99
CA GLU A 55 -27.70 -16.82 -17.55
C GLU A 55 -26.27 -17.12 -17.06
N ALA A 56 -25.50 -17.91 -17.82
CA ALA A 56 -24.11 -18.20 -17.50
C ALA A 56 -23.23 -16.93 -17.54
N VAL A 57 -23.47 -16.04 -18.50
CA VAL A 57 -22.82 -14.73 -18.60
C VAL A 57 -23.16 -13.83 -17.41
N ILE A 58 -24.41 -13.80 -16.96
CA ILE A 58 -24.83 -13.06 -15.76
C ILE A 58 -24.14 -13.64 -14.50
N GLY A 59 -24.05 -14.96 -14.40
CA GLY A 59 -23.33 -15.64 -13.32
C GLY A 59 -21.85 -15.23 -13.28
N ARG A 60 -21.17 -15.24 -14.43
CA ARG A 60 -19.78 -14.78 -14.55
C ARG A 60 -19.63 -13.28 -14.27
N ALA A 61 -20.60 -12.44 -14.65
CA ALA A 61 -20.62 -11.02 -14.31
C ALA A 61 -20.64 -10.82 -12.78
N THR A 62 -21.52 -11.58 -12.12
CA THR A 62 -21.70 -11.52 -10.67
C THR A 62 -20.45 -12.00 -9.93
N ASP A 63 -19.83 -13.11 -10.38
CA ASP A 63 -18.56 -13.59 -9.82
C ASP A 63 -17.43 -12.55 -9.99
N SER A 64 -17.32 -11.95 -11.18
CA SER A 64 -16.36 -10.88 -11.42
C SER A 64 -16.62 -9.67 -10.50
N GLY A 65 -17.88 -9.27 -10.32
CA GLY A 65 -18.27 -8.21 -9.39
C GLY A 65 -17.92 -8.55 -7.94
N ALA A 66 -18.18 -9.78 -7.51
CA ALA A 66 -17.84 -10.27 -6.17
C ALA A 66 -16.33 -10.25 -5.93
N ARG A 67 -15.52 -10.70 -6.89
CA ARG A 67 -14.05 -10.64 -6.83
C ARG A 67 -13.54 -9.21 -6.73
N LEU A 68 -14.09 -8.28 -7.52
CA LEU A 68 -13.74 -6.86 -7.44
C LEU A 68 -14.13 -6.26 -6.09
N GLY A 69 -15.30 -6.64 -5.55
CA GLY A 69 -15.74 -6.25 -4.21
C GLY A 69 -14.80 -6.75 -3.11
N ALA A 70 -14.42 -8.02 -3.15
CA ALA A 70 -13.45 -8.61 -2.23
C ALA A 70 -12.08 -7.93 -2.34
N GLY A 71 -11.61 -7.67 -3.56
CA GLY A 71 -10.37 -6.93 -3.81
C GLY A 71 -10.41 -5.51 -3.26
N ARG A 72 -11.54 -4.81 -3.40
CA ARG A 72 -11.74 -3.48 -2.78
C ARG A 72 -11.62 -3.54 -1.26
N ILE A 73 -12.26 -4.52 -0.61
CA ILE A 73 -12.19 -4.70 0.85
C ILE A 73 -10.74 -4.96 1.29
N LEU A 74 -10.02 -5.81 0.55
CA LEU A 74 -8.62 -6.09 0.84
C LEU A 74 -7.76 -4.82 0.74
N VAL A 75 -7.91 -4.06 -0.35
CA VAL A 75 -7.16 -2.80 -0.55
C VAL A 75 -7.50 -1.79 0.54
N GLU A 76 -8.76 -1.68 0.95
CA GLU A 76 -9.16 -0.80 2.04
C GLU A 76 -8.52 -1.23 3.38
N GLY A 77 -8.53 -2.54 3.68
CA GLY A 77 -7.85 -3.08 4.85
C GLY A 77 -6.35 -2.79 4.86
N GLN A 78 -5.68 -2.92 3.70
CA GLN A 78 -4.28 -2.56 3.55
C GLN A 78 -4.03 -1.07 3.77
N ARG A 79 -4.90 -0.19 3.22
CA ARG A 79 -4.80 1.27 3.45
C ARG A 79 -4.93 1.61 4.94
N MET A 80 -5.89 1.01 5.63
CA MET A 80 -6.08 1.24 7.06
C MET A 80 -4.86 0.76 7.87
N PHE A 81 -4.33 -0.43 7.57
CA PHE A 81 -3.13 -0.94 8.23
C PHE A 81 -1.92 -0.04 8.00
N LEU A 82 -1.69 0.39 6.76
CA LEU A 82 -0.59 1.31 6.42
C LEU A 82 -0.74 2.66 7.12
N ASN A 83 -1.95 3.22 7.17
CA ASN A 83 -2.21 4.46 7.93
C ASN A 83 -1.94 4.29 9.42
N ALA A 84 -2.37 3.17 10.02
CA ALA A 84 -2.11 2.88 11.42
C ALA A 84 -0.61 2.70 11.68
N LEU A 85 0.12 2.05 10.76
CA LEU A 85 1.56 1.88 10.83
C LEU A 85 2.28 3.23 10.76
N VAL A 86 1.94 4.08 9.80
CA VAL A 86 2.52 5.44 9.67
C VAL A 86 2.27 6.24 10.95
N LYS A 87 1.03 6.28 11.44
CA LYS A 87 0.68 6.98 12.68
C LYS A 87 1.45 6.46 13.90
N THR A 88 1.71 5.15 13.95
CA THR A 88 2.48 4.53 15.03
C THR A 88 3.95 4.87 14.90
N ASN A 89 4.48 4.86 13.68
CA ASN A 89 5.86 5.23 13.38
C ASN A 89 6.14 6.70 13.69
N GLU A 90 5.25 7.62 13.31
CA GLU A 90 5.34 9.04 13.67
C GLU A 90 5.41 9.25 15.18
N ARG A 91 4.57 8.56 15.95
CA ARG A 91 4.61 8.61 17.42
C ARG A 91 5.88 8.00 17.98
N ALA A 92 6.34 6.88 17.44
CA ALA A 92 7.56 6.22 17.89
C ALA A 92 8.79 7.09 17.62
N ILE A 93 8.90 7.69 16.43
CA ILE A 93 9.96 8.63 16.08
C ILE A 93 9.86 9.86 16.96
N GLY A 94 8.67 10.44 17.14
CA GLY A 94 8.47 11.60 18.02
C GLY A 94 8.93 11.32 19.46
N ALA A 95 8.63 10.14 20.01
CA ALA A 95 9.09 9.72 21.34
C ALA A 95 10.61 9.52 21.41
N LEU A 96 11.22 8.96 20.37
CA LEU A 96 12.68 8.81 20.30
C LEU A 96 13.40 10.17 20.18
N VAL A 97 12.83 11.10 19.40
CA VAL A 97 13.38 12.46 19.24
C VAL A 97 13.23 13.27 20.52
N ASP A 98 12.08 13.20 21.19
CA ASP A 98 11.86 13.89 22.47
C ASP A 98 12.82 13.35 23.54
N ALA A 99 13.00 12.03 23.61
CA ALA A 99 13.97 11.40 24.51
C ALA A 99 15.42 11.82 24.21
N ASP A 100 15.79 11.94 22.93
CA ASP A 100 17.13 12.38 22.52
C ASP A 100 17.37 13.86 22.89
N ILE A 101 16.39 14.73 22.64
CA ILE A 101 16.45 16.14 23.04
C ILE A 101 16.53 16.28 24.57
N GLU A 102 15.81 15.48 25.34
CA GLU A 102 15.88 15.49 26.80
C GLU A 102 17.28 15.09 27.29
N ALA A 103 17.85 14.01 26.75
CA ALA A 103 19.21 13.56 27.08
C ALA A 103 20.28 14.59 26.71
N GLU A 104 20.20 15.19 25.53
CA GLU A 104 21.10 16.26 25.10
C GLU A 104 20.96 17.51 25.99
N SER A 105 19.73 17.91 26.31
CA SER A 105 19.46 19.07 27.19
C SER A 105 20.01 18.86 28.61
N SER A 106 19.91 17.63 29.14
CA SER A 106 20.49 17.25 30.43
C SER A 106 22.02 17.32 30.38
N THR A 107 22.61 16.81 29.29
CA THR A 107 24.06 16.87 29.06
C THR A 107 24.55 18.30 28.96
N LEU A 108 23.86 19.17 28.22
CA LEU A 108 24.20 20.60 28.12
C LEU A 108 24.12 21.31 29.48
N ARG A 109 23.09 21.04 30.29
CA ARG A 109 22.97 21.59 31.65
C ARG A 109 24.10 21.10 32.56
N ALA A 110 24.45 19.81 32.50
CA ALA A 110 25.57 19.26 33.25
C ALA A 110 26.90 19.93 32.84
N LEU A 111 27.10 20.16 31.54
CA LEU A 111 28.28 20.85 31.02
C LEU A 111 28.35 22.32 31.47
N GLN A 112 27.21 23.02 31.53
CA GLN A 112 27.11 24.39 32.06
C GLN A 112 27.46 24.41 33.56
N ALA A 113 26.89 23.51 34.37
CA ALA A 113 27.22 23.39 35.78
C ALA A 113 28.71 23.10 36.00
N GLN A 114 29.32 22.26 35.15
CA GLN A 114 30.75 21.99 35.18
C GLN A 114 31.59 23.25 34.87
N ARG A 115 31.15 24.09 33.93
CA ARG A 115 31.82 25.37 33.59
C ARG A 115 31.71 26.40 34.72
N ASP A 116 30.57 26.48 35.38
CA ASP A 116 30.39 27.36 36.54
C ASP A 116 31.27 26.90 37.71
N LEU A 117 31.31 25.59 37.98
CA LEU A 117 32.22 25.00 38.97
C LEU A 117 33.69 25.27 38.61
N ALA A 118 34.07 25.13 37.34
CA ALA A 118 35.44 25.41 36.89
C ALA A 118 35.81 26.89 37.07
N THR A 119 34.88 27.82 36.79
CA THR A 119 35.10 29.27 36.97
C THR A 119 35.19 29.64 38.44
N HIS A 120 34.31 29.10 39.28
CA HIS A 120 34.38 29.27 40.73
C HIS A 120 35.69 28.68 41.30
N ALA A 121 36.09 27.50 40.86
CA ALA A 121 37.37 26.89 41.24
C ALA A 121 38.56 27.77 40.82
N LEU A 122 38.52 28.39 39.64
CA LEU A 122 39.56 29.30 39.17
C LEU A 122 39.62 30.60 39.99
N ASN A 123 38.47 31.19 40.33
CA ASN A 123 38.40 32.37 41.21
C ASN A 123 38.90 32.06 42.62
N ILE A 124 38.56 30.89 43.19
CA ILE A 124 39.09 30.44 44.48
C ILE A 124 40.61 30.23 44.38
N ALA A 125 41.09 29.61 43.30
CA ALA A 125 42.51 29.39 43.09
C ALA A 125 43.32 30.69 42.92
N ASN A 126 42.74 31.74 42.34
CA ASN A 126 43.39 33.05 42.24
C ASN A 126 43.29 33.90 43.51
N ALA A 127 42.24 33.71 44.32
CA ALA A 127 42.04 34.43 45.58
C ALA A 127 42.84 33.81 46.76
N ALA A 128 43.01 32.49 46.78
CA ALA A 128 43.66 31.78 47.89
C ALA A 128 45.13 32.21 48.15
N PRO A 129 46.00 32.41 47.14
CA PRO A 129 47.37 32.89 47.36
C PRO A 129 47.42 34.32 47.91
N GLN A 130 46.45 35.17 47.55
CA GLN A 130 46.39 36.56 47.99
C GLN A 130 45.95 36.70 49.45
N ALA A 131 45.05 35.82 49.92
CA ALA A 131 44.66 35.74 51.32
C ALA A 131 45.83 35.31 52.23
N ILE A 132 46.72 34.44 51.75
CA ILE A 132 47.91 34.01 52.48
C ILE A 132 48.91 35.16 52.64
N LEU A 133 49.08 36.03 51.65
CA LEU A 133 49.98 37.19 51.74
C LEU A 133 49.51 38.27 52.73
N ILE A 134 48.20 38.36 53.01
CA ILE A 134 47.65 39.27 54.03
C ILE A 134 47.97 38.74 55.43
N LEU A 135 47.96 37.42 55.64
CA LEU A 135 48.35 36.79 56.92
C LEU A 135 49.85 36.84 57.20
N PHE A 136 50.71 37.00 56.18
CA PHE A 136 52.15 37.26 56.36
C PHE A 136 52.49 38.75 56.50
N ARG A 137 51.51 39.65 56.37
CA ARG A 137 51.67 41.10 56.58
C ARG A 137 51.05 41.60 57.89
N LEU A 138 50.28 40.75 58.58
CA LEU A 138 49.80 40.98 59.95
C LEU A 138 50.79 40.37 60.95
#